data_AF-A0A4Q3SGM7-F1
#
_entry.id   AF-A0A4Q3SGM7-F1
#
_cell.length_a   1.000
_cell.length_b   1.000
_cell.length_c   1.000
_cell.angle_alpha   90.00
_cell.angle_beta   90.00
_cell.angle_gamma   90.00
#
_symmetry.space_group_name_H-M   'P 1'
#
loop_
_entity.id
_entity.type
_entity.pdbx_description
1 polymer ?
#
loop_
_entity_poly.entity_id
_entity_poly.type
_entity_poly.pdbx_seq_one_letter_code
_entity_poly.pdbx_strand_id
1 'polypeptide(L)' 'TDEARALFEEMLAHRTHAGLLSEDIAFSDGELWGNYPQTYSLVGLINCAILLSKPWSTVR' A
#
# COMPACT_ATOMS: atom_id res chain seq x y z
N THR A 1 -7.50 3.95 -13.98
CA THR A 1 -7.75 3.71 -12.54
C THR A 1 -7.59 2.26 -12.17
N ASP A 2 -7.98 1.31 -13.03
CA ASP A 2 -7.89 -0.12 -12.72
C ASP A 2 -6.45 -0.61 -12.52
N GLU A 3 -5.50 -0.15 -13.35
CA GLU A 3 -4.06 -0.41 -13.16
C GLU A 3 -3.56 0.09 -11.79
N ALA A 4 -3.93 1.32 -11.40
CA ALA A 4 -3.55 1.87 -10.10
C ALA A 4 -4.18 1.09 -8.93
N ARG A 5 -5.39 0.53 -9.10
CA ARG A 5 -5.99 -0.37 -8.11
C ARG A 5 -5.25 -1.70 -8.03
N ALA A 6 -4.90 -2.30 -9.17
CA ALA A 6 -4.16 -3.55 -9.21
C ALA A 6 -2.80 -3.43 -8.49
N LEU A 7 -2.04 -2.37 -8.77
CA LEU A 7 -0.78 -2.08 -8.07
C LEU A 7 -0.98 -1.83 -6.58
N PHE A 8 -2.05 -1.10 -6.21
CA PHE A 8 -2.36 -0.88 -4.80
C PHE A 8 -2.66 -2.20 -4.08
N GLU A 9 -3.49 -3.07 -4.67
CA GLU A 9 -3.83 -4.40 -4.14
C GLU A 9 -2.62 -5.33 -4.03
N GLU A 10 -1.71 -5.28 -5.01
CA GLU A 10 -0.42 -5.98 -4.94
C GLU A 10 0.39 -5.52 -3.72
N MET A 11 0.55 -4.21 -3.52
CA MET A 11 1.22 -3.67 -2.33
C MET A 11 0.52 -4.05 -1.02
N LEU A 12 -0.81 -4.16 -1.02
CA LEU A 12 -1.58 -4.61 0.13
C LEU A 12 -1.30 -6.09 0.47
N ALA A 13 -1.00 -6.92 -0.52
CA ALA A 13 -0.70 -8.34 -0.35
C ALA A 13 0.67 -8.60 0.30
N HIS A 14 1.62 -7.67 0.16
CA HIS A 14 2.97 -7.78 0.76
C HIS A 14 3.02 -7.39 2.24
N ARG A 15 1.95 -6.88 2.83
CA ARG A 15 1.94 -6.50 4.25
C ARG A 15 2.13 -7.71 5.14
N THR A 16 2.77 -7.48 6.29
CA THR A 16 2.79 -8.47 7.36
C THR A 16 1.38 -8.72 7.91
N HIS A 17 1.24 -9.75 8.73
CA HIS A 17 -0.02 -10.03 9.44
C HIS A 17 -0.51 -8.85 10.30
N ALA A 18 0.41 -8.01 10.80
CA ALA A 18 0.08 -6.79 11.53
C ALA A 18 -0.42 -5.65 10.62
N GLY A 19 -0.43 -5.84 9.29
CA GLY A 19 -0.83 -4.84 8.31
C GLY A 19 0.24 -3.79 8.01
N LEU A 20 1.53 -4.08 8.25
CA LEU A 20 2.62 -3.12 8.10
C LEU A 20 3.55 -3.49 6.93
N LEU A 21 4.21 -2.48 6.35
CA LEU A 21 5.24 -2.64 5.32
C LEU A 21 6.61 -2.20 5.84
N SER A 22 7.66 -2.77 5.27
CA SER A 22 9.02 -2.27 5.36
C SER A 22 9.29 -1.21 4.28
N GLU A 23 10.55 -0.77 4.21
CA GLU A 23 11.04 0.16 3.19
C GLU A 23 11.05 -0.46 1.80
N ASP A 24 11.64 -1.65 1.69
CA ASP A 24 11.86 -2.34 0.43
C ASP A 24 11.19 -3.71 0.41
N ILE A 25 10.95 -4.21 -0.79
CA ILE A 25 10.43 -5.56 -1.06
C ILE A 25 11.41 -6.25 -2.01
N ALA A 26 11.86 -7.45 -1.66
CA ALA A 26 12.74 -8.24 -2.51
C ALA A 26 11.99 -8.70 -3.77
N PHE A 27 12.61 -8.51 -4.95
CA PHE A 27 12.00 -8.84 -6.24
C PHE A 27 11.75 -10.34 -6.45
N SER A 28 12.48 -11.21 -5.75
CA SER A 28 12.46 -12.66 -5.97
C SER A 28 11.29 -13.35 -5.28
N ASP A 29 11.08 -13.04 -4.01
CA ASP A 29 10.18 -13.76 -3.11
C ASP A 29 9.19 -12.85 -2.39
N GLY A 30 9.28 -11.53 -2.61
CA GLY A 30 8.40 -10.56 -1.97
C GLY A 30 8.70 -10.35 -0.49
N GLU A 31 9.87 -10.78 0.00
CA GLU A 31 10.26 -10.57 1.39
C GLU A 31 10.39 -9.07 1.68
N LEU A 32 10.01 -8.67 2.89
CA LEU A 32 10.11 -7.29 3.38
C LEU A 32 11.51 -7.01 3.92
N TRP A 33 12.19 -6.02 3.37
CA TRP A 33 13.57 -5.66 3.71
C TRP A 33 13.70 -4.20 4.17
N GLY A 34 14.76 -3.93 4.93
CA GLY A 34 15.09 -2.60 5.43
C GLY A 34 14.31 -2.21 6.69
N ASN A 35 14.04 -0.91 6.84
CA ASN A 35 13.38 -0.38 8.04
C ASN A 35 11.95 -0.94 8.17
N TYR A 36 11.62 -1.47 9.34
CA TYR A 36 10.28 -2.01 9.64
C TYR A 36 9.81 -1.62 11.05
N PRO A 37 8.59 -1.05 11.21
CA PRO A 37 7.70 -0.59 10.14
C PRO A 37 8.19 0.72 9.53
N GLN A 38 7.95 0.90 8.23
CA GLN A 38 8.35 2.11 7.51
C GLN A 38 7.17 3.10 7.42
N THR A 39 7.33 4.26 8.06
CA THR A 39 6.33 5.33 8.14
C THR A 39 5.87 5.90 6.78
N TYR A 40 6.78 6.34 5.92
CA TYR A 40 6.49 6.81 4.56
C TYR A 40 5.82 5.75 3.67
N SER A 41 6.19 4.47 3.75
CA SER A 41 5.52 3.40 2.99
C SER A 41 4.04 3.32 3.39
N LEU A 42 3.75 3.41 4.69
CA LEU A 42 2.39 3.43 5.21
C LEU A 42 1.63 4.72 4.86
N VAL A 43 2.28 5.88 4.94
CA VAL A 43 1.70 7.16 4.49
C VAL A 43 1.38 7.11 2.99
N GLY A 44 2.25 6.50 2.19
CA GLY A 44 2.03 6.25 0.77
C GLY A 44 0.76 5.43 0.53
N LEU A 45 0.58 4.32 1.25
CA LEU A 45 -0.64 3.50 1.18
C LEU A 45 -1.90 4.31 1.52
N ILE A 46 -1.86 5.11 2.60
CA ILE A 46 -3.01 5.95 2.99
C ILE A 46 -3.35 6.97 1.89
N ASN A 47 -2.32 7.62 1.33
CA ASN A 47 -2.53 8.60 0.26
C ASN A 47 -3.12 7.95 -1.00
N CYS A 48 -2.57 6.79 -1.43
CA CYS A 48 -3.12 6.03 -2.53
C CYS A 48 -4.57 5.61 -2.28
N ALA A 49 -4.91 5.16 -1.07
CA ALA A 49 -6.28 4.80 -0.70
C ALA A 49 -7.24 5.99 -0.83
N ILE A 50 -6.83 7.19 -0.39
CA ILE A 50 -7.62 8.43 -0.55
C ILE A 50 -7.84 8.74 -2.03
N LEU A 51 -6.77 8.73 -2.84
CA LEU A 51 -6.85 9.02 -4.28
C LEU A 51 -7.70 8.02 -5.07
N LEU A 52 -7.69 6.75 -4.65
CA LEU A 52 -8.50 5.69 -5.26
C LEU A 52 -9.92 5.62 -4.68
N SER A 53 -10.22 6.32 -3.59
CA SER A 53 -11.56 6.33 -3.00
C SER A 53 -12.53 7.17 -3.84
N LYS A 54 -13.83 6.87 -3.74
CA LYS A 54 -14.84 7.76 -4.33
C LYS A 54 -14.83 9.10 -3.57
N PRO A 55 -14.97 10.24 -4.27
CA PRO A 55 -15.07 11.52 -3.60
C PRO A 55 -16.20 11.53 -2.57
N TRP A 56 -15.99 12.17 -1.44
CA TRP A 56 -17.01 12.24 -0.39
C TRP A 56 -18.34 12.84 -0.88
N SER A 57 -18.29 13.70 -1.90
CA SER A 57 -19.48 14.26 -2.55
C SER A 57 -20.40 13.23 -3.20
N THR A 58 -19.91 12.02 -3.50
CA THR A 58 -20.75 10.95 -4.10
C THR A 58 -21.61 10.20 -3.08
N VAL A 59 -21.45 10.47 -1.79
CA VAL A 59 -22.20 9.84 -0.68
C VAL A 59 -23.42 10.70 -0.25
N ARG A 60 -23.64 11.84 -0.93
CA ARG A 60 -24.78 12.74 -0.68
C ARG A 60 -26.05 12.33 -1.41
#